data_AF-A0A938N427-F1
#
_entry.id   AF-A0A938N427-F1
#
_cell.length_a   1.000
_cell.length_b   1.000
_cell.length_c   1.000
_cell.angle_alpha   90.00
_cell.angle_beta   90.00
_cell.angle_gamma   90.00
#
_symmetry.space_group_name_H-M   'P 1'
#
loop_
_entity.id
_entity.type
_entity.pdbx_description
1 polymer ?
#
loop_
_entity_poly.entity_id
_entity_poly.type
_entity_poly.pdbx_seq_one_letter_code
_entity_poly.pdbx_strand_id
1 'polypeptide(L)' 'MLNERHLCRILSDYVDYYRHSRPHLSLDRNSPMPREVELPSQGKVISTAQVGGLHHRYSRAA' A
#
# COMPACT_ATOMS: atom_id res chain seq x y z
N MET A 1 0.61 23.59 -1.05
CA MET A 1 1.89 24.30 -1.30
C MET A 1 3.01 23.27 -1.33
N LEU A 2 3.83 23.29 -2.37
CA LEU A 2 5.03 22.46 -2.44
C LEU A 2 6.10 23.12 -1.56
N ASN A 3 6.43 22.50 -0.44
CA ASN A 3 7.46 22.93 0.49
C ASN A 3 8.13 21.70 1.12
N GLU A 4 9.13 21.90 1.97
CA GLU A 4 9.86 20.81 2.62
C GLU A 4 8.93 19.86 3.39
N ARG A 5 8.00 20.40 4.18
CA ARG A 5 7.03 19.58 4.93
C ARG A 5 6.17 18.73 3.99
N HIS A 6 5.77 19.28 2.85
CA HIS A 6 5.03 18.55 1.83
C HIS A 6 5.87 17.42 1.22
N LEU A 7 7.14 17.67 0.92
CA LEU A 7 8.07 16.65 0.41
C LEU A 7 8.27 15.53 1.42
N CYS A 8 8.56 15.87 2.69
CA CYS A 8 8.75 14.89 3.75
C CYS A 8 7.52 13.99 3.92
N ARG A 9 6.31 14.57 3.87
CA ARG A 9 5.07 13.79 3.93
C ARG A 9 4.96 12.80 2.77
N ILE A 10 5.20 13.24 1.54
CA ILE A 10 5.14 12.35 0.37
C ILE A 10 6.17 11.24 0.46
N LEU A 11 7.40 11.55 0.88
CA LEU A 11 8.46 10.55 1.00
C LEU A 11 8.13 9.52 2.08
N SER A 12 7.60 9.95 3.23
CA SER A 12 7.13 9.03 4.27
C SER A 12 6.00 8.12 3.76
N ASP A 13 4.98 8.72 3.12
CA ASP A 13 3.86 7.97 2.54
C ASP A 13 4.34 6.95 1.50
N TYR A 14 5.36 7.32 0.70
CA TYR A 14 5.95 6.44 -0.30
C TYR A 14 6.76 5.29 0.31
N VAL A 15 7.55 5.57 1.36
CA VAL A 15 8.32 4.53 2.07
C VAL A 15 7.38 3.52 2.71
N ASP A 16 6.28 3.98 3.30
CA ASP A 16 5.27 3.10 3.88
C ASP A 16 4.57 2.25 2.82
N TYR A 17 4.21 2.85 1.67
CA TYR A 17 3.69 2.13 0.51
C TYR A 17 4.68 1.08 0.01
N TYR A 18 5.96 1.43 -0.13
CA TYR A 18 7.00 0.53 -0.63
C TYR A 18 7.14 -0.69 0.27
N ARG A 19 7.25 -0.47 1.59
CA ARG A 19 7.47 -1.55 2.56
C ARG A 19 6.27 -2.49 2.68
N HIS A 20 5.05 -1.96 2.62
CA HIS A 20 3.85 -2.71 3.03
C HIS A 20 2.88 -3.05 1.91
N SER A 21 3.00 -2.45 0.73
CA SER A 21 1.96 -2.59 -0.30
C SER A 21 2.50 -2.84 -1.70
N ARG A 22 3.68 -2.29 -2.04
CA ARG A 22 4.22 -2.38 -3.40
C ARG A 22 4.55 -3.85 -3.73
N PRO A 23 4.03 -4.41 -4.82
CA PRO A 23 4.32 -5.79 -5.20
C PRO A 23 5.71 -5.89 -5.86
N HIS A 24 6.47 -6.92 -5.48
CA HIS A 24 7.77 -7.24 -6.05
C HIS A 24 7.72 -8.62 -6.70
N LEU A 25 8.13 -8.73 -7.98
CA LEU A 25 8.10 -10.01 -8.71
C LEU A 25 9.00 -11.07 -8.07
N SER A 26 10.16 -10.68 -7.53
CA SER A 26 11.08 -11.58 -6.81
C SER A 26 10.57 -12.05 -5.46
N LEU A 27 9.46 -11.48 -4.97
CA LEU A 27 8.81 -11.82 -3.71
C LEU A 27 7.41 -12.37 -3.96
N ASP A 28 7.21 -13.10 -5.06
CA ASP A 28 5.91 -13.66 -5.45
C ASP A 28 4.78 -12.62 -5.52
N ARG A 29 5.11 -11.41 -5.98
CA ARG A 29 4.22 -10.23 -6.01
C ARG A 29 3.76 -9.73 -4.63
N ASN A 30 4.42 -10.15 -3.56
CA ASN A 30 4.24 -9.60 -2.21
C ASN A 30 5.09 -8.33 -2.03
N SER A 31 4.89 -7.64 -0.90
CA SER A 31 5.71 -6.50 -0.48
C SER A 31 6.94 -6.94 0.31
N PRO A 32 7.95 -6.05 0.48
CA PRO A 32 9.14 -6.34 1.29
C PRO A 32 8.82 -6.74 2.72
N MET A 33 7.76 -6.16 3.31
CA MET A 33 7.12 -6.69 4.50
C MET A 33 5.96 -7.57 4.05
N PRO A 34 6.08 -8.91 4.15
CA PRO A 34 5.12 -9.83 3.57
C PRO A 34 3.75 -9.70 4.22
N ARG A 35 2.71 -9.91 3.40
CA ARG A 35 1.31 -9.96 3.81
C ARG A 35 0.73 -11.34 3.54
N GLU A 36 -0.26 -11.72 4.35
CA GLU A 36 -1.08 -12.88 4.04
C GLU A 36 -1.97 -12.63 2.81
N VAL A 37 -2.30 -13.71 2.10
CA VAL A 37 -3.22 -13.65 0.96
C VAL A 37 -4.65 -13.62 1.48
N GLU A 38 -5.41 -12.64 1.03
CA GLU A 38 -6.78 -12.39 1.49
C GLU A 38 -7.79 -13.12 0.59
N LEU A 39 -8.34 -14.24 1.09
CA LEU A 39 -9.28 -15.11 0.41
C LEU A 39 -10.65 -14.45 0.21
N PRO A 40 -11.42 -14.81 -0.83
CA PRO A 40 -12.76 -14.27 -1.06
C PRO A 40 -13.74 -14.41 0.12
N SER A 41 -13.56 -15.43 0.97
CA SER A 41 -14.38 -15.65 2.18
C SER A 41 -14.15 -14.63 3.29
N GLN A 42 -13.06 -13.83 3.23
CA GLN A 42 -12.72 -12.82 4.24
C GLN A 42 -13.48 -11.49 4.07
N GLY A 43 -14.55 -11.50 3.27
CA GLY A 43 -15.45 -10.36 3.12
C GLY A 43 -15.22 -9.53 1.85
N LYS A 44 -15.81 -8.33 1.85
CA LYS A 44 -15.83 -7.45 0.68
C LYS A 44 -14.48 -6.79 0.45
N VAL A 45 -14.17 -6.51 -0.81
CA VAL A 45 -12.97 -5.74 -1.16
C VAL A 45 -13.13 -4.29 -0.72
N ILE A 46 -12.12 -3.77 -0.02
CA ILE A 46 -12.00 -2.39 0.42
C ILE A 46 -10.77 -1.79 -0.25
N SER A 47 -10.92 -0.58 -0.76
CA SER A 47 -9.83 0.20 -1.36
C SER A 47 -9.33 1.23 -0.37
N THR A 48 -8.03 1.24 -0.09
CA THR A 48 -7.37 2.28 0.72
C THR A 48 -6.42 3.08 -0.16
N ALA A 49 -6.67 4.38 -0.30
CA ALA A 49 -5.81 5.29 -1.04
C ALA A 49 -4.45 5.43 -0.36
N GLN A 50 -3.37 5.43 -1.15
CA GLN A 50 -1.99 5.60 -0.69
C GLN A 50 -1.27 6.63 -1.54
N VAL A 51 -0.25 7.30 -0.97
CA VAL A 51 0.58 8.28 -1.67
C VAL A 51 -0.27 9.36 -2.37
N GLY A 52 -1.20 9.95 -1.63
CA GLY A 52 -2.12 10.97 -2.17
C GLY A 52 -3.14 10.46 -3.19
N GLY A 53 -3.40 9.13 -3.24
CA GLY A 53 -4.36 8.51 -4.16
C GLY A 53 -3.76 8.04 -5.49
N LEU A 54 -2.45 8.20 -5.67
CA LEU A 54 -1.74 7.68 -6.84
C LEU A 54 -1.67 6.14 -6.83
N HIS A 55 -1.73 5.54 -5.64
CA HIS A 55 -1.77 4.11 -5.44
C HIS A 55 -2.95 3.71 -4.56
N HIS A 56 -3.35 2.44 -4.66
CA HIS A 56 -4.38 1.85 -3.83
C HIS A 56 -3.93 0.50 -3.33
N ARG A 57 -4.19 0.24 -2.04
CA ARG A 57 -4.14 -1.12 -1.49
C ARG A 57 -5.56 -1.67 -1.45
N TYR A 58 -5.73 -2.84 -2.01
CA TYR A 58 -6.97 -3.60 -1.94
C TYR A 58 -6.82 -4.69 -0.89
N SER A 59 -7.73 -4.70 0.08
CA SER A 59 -7.83 -5.71 1.13
C SER A 59 -9.29 -6.16 1.25
N ARG A 60 -9.56 -7.22 2.01
CA ARG A 60 -10.86 -7.75 2.36
C ARG A 60 -11.05 -7.61 3.86
N ALA A 61 -12.20 -7.08 4.25
CA ALA A 61 -12.64 -7.10 5.64
C ALA A 61 -14.08 -7.60 5.72
N ALA A 62 -14.35 -8.40 6.75
CA ALA A 62 -15.66 -8.90 7.11
C ALA A 62 -16.44 -7.86 7.91
#